data_AF-A0A8J5SC16-F1
#
_entry.id   AF-A0A8J5SC16-F1
#
_cell.length_a   1.000
_cell.length_b   1.000
_cell.length_c   1.000
_cell.angle_alpha   90.00
_cell.angle_beta   90.00
_cell.angle_gamma   90.00
#
_symmetry.space_group_name_H-M   'P 1'
#
loop_
_entity.id
_entity.type
_entity.pdbx_description
1 polymer ?
#
loop_
_entity_poly.entity_id
_entity_poly.type
_entity_poly.pdbx_seq_one_letter_code
_entity_poly.pdbx_strand_id
1 'polypeptide(L)'
;MDRSMETVEEEVEEYSWREVLLPRLVPVVSDAAPELERETGERRRGRDILVAVDFGPNSKHAFDWVLVHFARMADTLHLVHAVSS
;
A
#
# COMPACT_ATOMS: atom_id res chain seq x y z
N MET A 1 12.36 30.23 -40.96
CA MET A 1 11.23 29.29 -40.87
C MET A 1 11.45 28.49 -39.61
N ASP A 2 10.85 28.93 -38.52
CA ASP A 2 10.95 28.27 -37.22
C ASP A 2 9.98 27.08 -37.22
N ARG A 3 10.47 25.86 -36.95
CA ARG A 3 9.64 24.66 -36.84
C ARG A 3 9.31 24.50 -35.37
N SER A 4 8.17 25.04 -34.95
CA SER A 4 7.59 24.75 -33.65
C SER A 4 7.26 23.26 -33.56
N MET A 5 7.77 22.58 -32.53
CA MET A 5 7.44 21.20 -32.21
C MET A 5 6.05 21.18 -31.60
N GLU A 6 5.06 20.71 -32.37
CA GLU A 6 3.68 20.59 -31.91
C GLU A 6 3.57 19.34 -31.03
N THR A 7 3.20 19.52 -29.76
CA THR A 7 2.97 18.42 -28.83
C THR A 7 1.62 17.78 -29.16
N VAL A 8 1.65 16.49 -29.53
CA VAL A 8 0.44 15.69 -29.68
C VAL A 8 -0.02 15.32 -28.26
N GLU A 9 -1.10 15.94 -27.80
CA GLU A 9 -1.79 15.53 -26.58
C GLU A 9 -2.44 14.18 -26.87
N GLU A 10 -1.85 13.09 -26.38
CA GLU A 10 -2.51 11.78 -26.40
C GLU A 10 -3.64 11.81 -25.36
N GLU A 11 -4.83 11.34 -25.74
CA GLU A 11 -5.93 11.12 -24.79
C GLU A 11 -5.49 10.04 -23.79
N VAL A 12 -4.88 10.47 -22.70
CA VAL A 12 -4.54 9.58 -21.58
C VAL A 12 -5.87 9.23 -20.91
N GLU A 13 -6.37 8.02 -21.17
CA GLU A 13 -7.47 7.47 -20.40
C GLU A 13 -7.06 7.46 -18.92
N GLU A 14 -7.64 8.39 -18.17
CA GLU A 14 -7.31 8.63 -16.77
C GLU A 14 -8.04 7.57 -15.93
N TYR A 15 -7.44 6.38 -15.83
CA TYR A 15 -8.04 5.28 -15.10
C TYR A 15 -8.11 5.61 -13.60
N SER A 16 -9.34 5.85 -13.13
CA SER A 16 -9.63 5.94 -11.71
C SER A 16 -9.32 4.60 -11.06
N TRP A 17 -8.55 4.59 -9.98
CA TRP A 17 -8.29 3.37 -9.20
C TRP A 17 -9.57 2.67 -8.71
N ARG A 18 -10.71 3.39 -8.70
CA ARG A 18 -12.04 2.86 -8.38
C ARG A 18 -12.67 2.03 -9.50
N GLU A 19 -12.18 2.16 -10.73
CA GLU A 19 -12.75 1.53 -11.93
C GLU A 19 -11.98 0.26 -12.34
N VAL A 20 -10.93 -0.11 -11.59
CA VAL A 20 -10.16 -1.32 -11.83
C VAL A 20 -10.97 -2.55 -11.41
N LEU A 21 -11.55 -3.24 -12.40
CA LEU A 21 -12.12 -4.57 -12.23
C LEU A 21 -10.98 -5.61 -12.17
N LEU A 22 -10.50 -5.90 -10.97
CA LEU A 22 -9.54 -7.00 -10.78
C LEU A 22 -10.21 -8.34 -11.16
N PRO A 23 -9.52 -9.22 -11.92
CA PRO A 23 -9.95 -10.60 -12.10
C PRO A 23 -10.19 -11.20 -10.71
N ARG A 24 -11.41 -11.69 -10.47
CA ARG A 24 -11.91 -12.09 -9.14
C ARG A 24 -10.96 -13.05 -8.43
N LEU A 25 -10.07 -12.49 -7.61
CA LEU A 25 -9.25 -13.22 -6.63
C LEU A 25 -9.91 -13.23 -5.24
N VAL A 26 -11.04 -12.53 -5.07
CA VAL A 26 -11.81 -12.53 -3.82
C VAL A 26 -12.96 -13.52 -3.97
N PRO A 27 -13.06 -14.55 -3.11
CA PRO A 27 -14.20 -15.45 -3.07
C PRO A 27 -15.49 -14.64 -2.88
N VAL A 28 -16.53 -14.94 -3.66
CA VAL A 28 -17.87 -14.39 -3.42
C VAL A 28 -18.37 -15.00 -2.11
N VAL A 29 -18.24 -14.23 -1.02
CA VAL A 29 -18.86 -14.57 0.26
C VAL A 29 -20.36 -14.35 0.10
N SER A 30 -21.15 -15.42 0.27
CA SER A 30 -22.61 -15.37 0.34
C SER A 30 -23.08 -14.33 1.36
N ASP A 31 -24.24 -13.69 1.15
CA ASP A 31 -24.81 -12.58 1.93
C ASP A 31 -24.90 -12.77 3.46
N ALA A 32 -24.59 -13.97 3.96
CA ALA A 32 -24.15 -14.17 5.34
C ALA A 32 -22.62 -13.98 5.40
N ALA A 33 -22.14 -12.74 5.27
CA ALA A 33 -20.80 -12.43 5.74
C ALA A 33 -20.77 -12.86 7.21
N PRO A 34 -19.94 -13.84 7.63
CA PRO A 34 -19.77 -14.06 9.05
C PRO A 34 -19.35 -12.71 9.62
N GLU A 35 -20.09 -12.20 10.61
CA GLU A 35 -19.67 -10.99 11.32
C GLU A 35 -18.21 -11.25 11.69
N LEU A 36 -17.28 -10.54 11.03
CA LEU A 36 -15.87 -10.69 11.33
C LEU A 36 -15.77 -10.24 12.78
N GLU A 37 -15.69 -11.21 13.70
CA GLU A 37 -15.61 -10.95 15.12
C GLU A 37 -14.48 -9.92 15.28
N ARG A 38 -14.85 -8.71 15.73
CA ARG A 38 -13.87 -7.65 15.94
C ARG A 38 -12.86 -8.22 16.91
N GLU A 39 -11.62 -8.36 16.46
CA GLU A 39 -10.55 -8.98 17.24
C GLU A 39 -10.56 -8.36 18.65
N THR A 40 -10.88 -9.19 19.65
CA THR A 40 -10.85 -8.79 21.05
C THR A 40 -9.41 -8.36 21.32
N GLY A 41 -9.17 -7.08 21.61
CA GLY A 41 -7.87 -6.38 21.52
C GLY A 41 -6.66 -6.95 22.30
N GLU A 42 -6.70 -8.19 22.77
CA GLU A 42 -5.52 -8.99 23.07
C GLU A 42 -4.73 -9.25 21.80
N ARG A 43 -3.69 -8.44 21.56
CA ARG A 43 -2.78 -8.65 20.42
C ARG A 43 -2.24 -10.07 20.46
N ARG A 44 -2.54 -10.83 19.41
CA ARG A 44 -1.80 -12.07 19.12
C ARG A 44 -0.32 -11.70 19.04
N ARG A 45 0.55 -12.57 19.53
CA ARG A 45 1.98 -12.36 19.85
C ARG A 45 2.89 -12.02 18.64
N GLY A 46 2.49 -11.05 17.82
CA GLY A 46 3.21 -10.54 16.65
C GLY A 46 4.23 -9.47 17.03
N ARG A 47 5.07 -9.08 16.07
CA ARG A 47 6.13 -8.10 16.29
C ARG A 47 5.64 -6.70 15.96
N ASP A 48 6.12 -5.73 16.74
CA ASP A 48 6.09 -4.33 16.36
C ASP A 48 7.36 -3.99 15.60
N ILE A 49 7.20 -3.61 14.33
CA ILE A 49 8.31 -3.24 13.44
C ILE A 49 8.20 -1.74 13.17
N LEU A 50 9.24 -0.98 13.53
CA LEU A 50 9.32 0.45 13.29
C LEU A 50 10.26 0.73 12.11
N VAL A 51 9.82 1.50 11.13
CA VAL A 51 10.65 1.96 10.01
C VAL A 51 10.61 3.48 9.94
N ALA A 52 11.77 4.10 10.10
CA ALA A 52 11.93 5.52 9.80
C ALA A 52 11.95 5.70 8.28
N VAL A 53 11.10 6.59 7.77
CA VAL A 53 10.96 6.86 6.34
C VAL A 53 11.33 8.31 6.03
N ASP A 54 12.09 8.46 4.96
CA ASP A 54 12.44 9.73 4.33
C ASP A 54 12.45 9.59 2.79
N PHE A 55 12.80 10.66 2.07
CA PHE A 55 12.99 10.64 0.61
C PHE A 55 14.39 10.16 0.19
N GLY A 56 15.01 9.28 0.98
CA GLY A 56 16.32 8.70 0.71
C GLY A 56 16.22 7.30 0.08
N PRO A 57 17.23 6.88 -0.71
CA PRO A 57 17.27 5.54 -1.29
C PRO A 57 17.32 4.43 -0.22
N ASN A 58 17.90 4.71 0.94
CA ASN A 58 17.97 3.76 2.05
C ASN A 58 16.61 3.50 2.71
N SER A 59 15.75 4.51 2.75
CA SER A 59 14.37 4.39 3.25
C SER A 59 13.56 3.43 2.38
N LYS A 60 13.70 3.49 1.05
CA LYS A 60 13.10 2.51 0.14
C LYS A 60 13.60 1.09 0.43
N HIS A 61 14.92 0.90 0.56
CA HIS A 61 15.49 -0.42 0.82
C HIS A 61 14.99 -1.00 2.16
N ALA A 62 14.97 -0.19 3.22
CA ALA A 62 14.45 -0.61 4.52
C ALA A 62 12.96 -0.99 4.45
N PHE A 63 12.16 -0.22 3.71
CA PHE A 63 10.75 -0.52 3.49
C PHE A 63 10.54 -1.82 2.71
N ASP A 64 11.25 -2.01 1.59
CA ASP A 64 11.21 -3.25 0.79
C ASP A 64 11.62 -4.46 1.65
N TRP A 65 12.68 -4.32 2.45
CA TRP A 65 13.13 -5.37 3.37
C TRP A 65 12.02 -5.73 4.36
N VAL A 66 11.38 -4.75 5.00
CA VAL A 66 10.32 -5.05 5.96
C VAL A 66 9.12 -5.75 5.31
N LEU A 67 8.71 -5.35 4.11
CA LEU A 67 7.62 -6.03 3.39
C LEU A 67 7.92 -7.51 3.14
N VAL A 68 9.15 -7.84 2.73
CA VAL A 68 9.59 -9.24 2.54
C VAL A 68 9.57 -10.03 3.86
N HIS A 69 9.80 -9.37 4.99
CA HIS A 69 9.91 -10.01 6.31
C HIS A 69 8.61 -9.91 7.14
N PHE A 70 7.54 -9.38 6.55
CA PHE A 70 6.21 -9.26 7.14
C PHE A 70 5.45 -10.59 7.02
N ALA A 71 5.94 -11.60 7.76
CA ALA A 71 5.59 -13.01 7.55
C ALA A 71 4.74 -13.63 8.67
N ARG A 72 4.52 -12.93 9.80
CA ARG A 72 3.75 -13.48 10.92
C ARG A 72 2.37 -12.86 10.99
N MET A 73 1.38 -13.71 11.26
CA MET A 73 0.03 -13.26 11.61
C MET A 73 0.13 -12.35 12.85
N ALA A 74 -0.48 -11.17 12.75
CA ALA A 74 -0.41 -10.08 13.73
C ALA A 74 0.92 -9.31 13.87
N ASP A 75 1.88 -9.45 12.93
CA ASP A 75 2.92 -8.42 12.82
C ASP A 75 2.27 -7.06 12.56
N THR A 76 2.84 -5.98 13.12
CA THR A 76 2.39 -4.61 12.92
C THR A 76 3.55 -3.75 12.48
N LEU A 77 3.36 -3.00 11.39
CA LEU A 77 4.35 -2.10 10.82
C LEU A 77 3.99 -0.64 11.12
N HIS A 78 4.90 0.07 11.79
CA HIS A 78 4.82 1.49 12.08
C HIS A 78 5.81 2.26 11.19
N LEU A 79 5.30 3.13 10.32
CA LEU A 79 6.11 4.04 9.50
C LEU A 79 6.20 5.40 10.19
N VAL A 80 7.42 5.91 10.39
CA VAL A 80 7.65 7.18 11.09
C VAL A 80 8.45 8.13 10.19
N HIS A 81 7.88 9.30 9.92
CA HIS A 81 8.56 10.40 9.24
C HIS A 81 8.76 11.56 10.24
N ALA A 82 10.01 11.89 10.55
CA ALA A 82 10.33 13.02 11.42
C ALA A 82 10.44 14.31 10.61
N VAL A 83 9.65 15.32 10.96
CA VAL A 83 9.68 16.65 10.35
C VAL A 83 10.13 17.69 11.38
N SER A 84 11.00 18.61 10.98
CA SER A 84 11.41 19.76 11.80
C SER A 84 10.59 21.00 11.43
N SER A 85 10.30 21.85 12.42
CA SER A 85 9.66 23.17 12.24
C SER A 85 10.66 24.24 11.84
#